data_AF-A0A7V2WDW8-F1
#
_entry.id   AF-A0A7V2WDW8-F1
#
_cell.length_a   1.000
_cell.length_b   1.000
_cell.length_c   1.000
_cell.angle_alpha   90.00
_cell.angle_beta   90.00
_cell.angle_gamma   90.00
#
_symmetry.space_group_name_H-M   'P 1'
#
loop_
_entity.id
_entity.type
_entity.pdbx_description
1 polymer ?
#
loop_
_entity_poly.entity_id
_entity_poly.type
_entity_poly.pdbx_seq_one_letter_code
_entity_poly.pdbx_strand_id
1 'polypeptide(L)'
;MHQMDSLYTVNHALTKENHQIKEVLQQEKQKNAQLQNEKQQLSQKVEKASVLHTYNFKVQAVHVTGGGRERKTDKVRRVSKIKVCFTVASNAVAKAGNRTIYVRIARPDKKILVISDSEKYSFMFNGKRLQYSAKKEINYENQAMDICVSWPRRSTQELKPGLYHVDVFEGNYTIGQATLTLR
;
A
#
# COMPACT_ATOMS: atom_id res chain seq x y z
N MET A 1 -16.09 54.41 -52.90
CA MET A 1 -16.78 53.11 -52.73
C MET A 1 -15.82 51.95 -52.39
N HIS A 2 -14.59 51.91 -52.89
CA HIS A 2 -13.64 50.78 -52.67
C HIS A 2 -13.14 50.51 -51.22
N GLN A 3 -13.26 51.44 -50.28
CA GLN A 3 -12.81 51.24 -48.89
C GLN A 3 -13.85 50.53 -48.01
N MET A 4 -15.14 50.68 -48.32
CA MET A 4 -16.25 50.07 -47.55
C MET A 4 -16.32 48.56 -47.82
N ASP A 5 -16.14 48.15 -49.08
CA ASP A 5 -16.10 46.74 -49.46
C ASP A 5 -14.91 45.99 -48.84
N SER A 6 -13.75 46.66 -48.74
CA SER A 6 -12.54 46.11 -48.10
C SER A 6 -12.71 45.93 -46.59
N LEU A 7 -13.30 46.90 -45.91
CA LEU A 7 -13.59 46.81 -44.47
C LEU A 7 -14.66 45.75 -44.14
N TYR A 8 -15.66 45.61 -45.01
CA TYR A 8 -16.74 44.63 -44.84
C TYR A 8 -16.23 43.20 -45.06
N THR A 9 -15.44 42.97 -46.12
CA THR A 9 -14.85 41.67 -46.41
C THR A 9 -13.83 41.23 -45.36
N VAL A 10 -12.99 42.15 -44.87
CA VAL A 10 -12.02 41.86 -43.79
C VAL A 10 -12.74 41.58 -42.46
N ASN A 11 -13.78 42.34 -42.09
CA ASN A 11 -14.57 42.02 -40.89
C ASN A 11 -15.22 40.65 -41.00
N HIS A 12 -15.82 40.33 -42.15
CA HIS A 12 -16.48 39.05 -42.36
C HIS A 12 -15.49 37.87 -42.31
N ALA A 13 -14.29 38.04 -42.86
CA ALA A 13 -13.20 37.06 -42.76
C ALA A 13 -12.72 36.87 -41.31
N LEU A 14 -12.50 37.97 -40.59
CA LEU A 14 -12.09 37.95 -39.17
C LEU A 14 -13.15 37.33 -38.26
N THR A 15 -14.44 37.55 -38.51
CA THR A 15 -15.52 36.89 -37.76
C THR A 15 -15.58 35.40 -38.03
N LYS A 16 -15.32 34.98 -39.28
CA LYS A 16 -15.30 33.56 -39.66
C LYS A 16 -14.11 32.83 -39.04
N GLU A 17 -12.94 33.46 -39.05
CA GLU A 17 -11.72 32.95 -38.42
C GLU A 17 -11.87 32.87 -36.90
N ASN A 18 -12.46 33.89 -36.25
CA ASN A 18 -12.78 33.84 -34.83
C ASN A 18 -13.77 32.71 -34.48
N HIS A 19 -14.78 32.46 -35.33
CA HIS A 19 -15.71 31.35 -35.13
C HIS A 19 -14.99 30.00 -35.24
N GLN A 20 -14.16 29.81 -36.26
CA GLN A 20 -13.37 28.59 -36.43
C GLN A 20 -12.40 28.37 -35.27
N ILE A 21 -11.69 29.42 -34.83
CA ILE A 21 -10.78 29.33 -33.68
C ILE A 21 -11.54 28.95 -32.40
N LYS A 22 -12.73 29.51 -32.18
CA LYS A 22 -13.58 29.15 -31.02
C LYS A 22 -14.03 27.69 -31.08
N GLU A 23 -14.42 27.20 -32.25
CA GLU A 23 -14.81 25.80 -32.46
C GLU A 23 -13.64 24.85 -32.21
N VAL A 24 -12.46 25.13 -32.76
CA VAL A 24 -11.25 24.33 -32.51
C VAL A 24 -10.86 24.37 -31.03
N LEU A 25 -10.89 25.53 -30.39
CA LEU A 25 -10.60 25.66 -28.96
C LEU A 25 -11.58 24.84 -28.10
N GLN A 26 -12.86 24.82 -28.48
CA GLN A 26 -13.88 24.03 -27.79
C GLN A 26 -13.66 22.53 -27.99
N GLN A 27 -13.32 22.08 -29.19
CA GLN A 27 -12.96 20.70 -29.49
C GLN A 27 -11.71 20.26 -28.72
N GLU A 28 -10.66 21.08 -28.69
CA GLU A 28 -9.43 20.78 -27.95
C GLU A 28 -9.65 20.76 -26.43
N LYS A 29 -10.52 21.62 -25.90
CA LYS A 29 -10.93 21.56 -24.49
C LYS A 29 -11.70 20.27 -24.18
N GLN A 30 -12.61 19.85 -25.06
CA GLN A 30 -13.36 18.60 -24.91
C GLN A 30 -12.44 17.37 -24.97
N LYS A 31 -11.51 17.32 -25.94
CA LYS A 31 -10.49 16.26 -26.02
C LYS A 31 -9.62 16.23 -24.77
N ASN A 32 -9.14 17.38 -24.30
CA ASN A 32 -8.34 17.43 -23.07
C ASN A 32 -9.11 16.94 -21.84
N ALA A 33 -10.39 17.33 -21.69
CA ALA A 33 -11.23 16.84 -20.60
C ALA A 33 -11.47 15.32 -20.69
N GLN A 34 -11.69 14.80 -21.89
CA GLN A 34 -11.85 13.36 -22.12
C GLN A 34 -10.56 12.60 -21.80
N LEU A 35 -9.41 13.06 -22.30
CA LEU A 35 -8.10 12.47 -22.02
C LEU A 35 -7.76 12.51 -20.52
N GLN A 36 -8.13 13.58 -19.81
CA GLN A 36 -7.98 13.65 -18.36
C GLN A 36 -8.83 12.62 -17.63
N ASN A 37 -10.10 12.48 -18.02
CA ASN A 37 -11.00 11.47 -17.46
C ASN A 37 -10.49 10.04 -17.73
N GLU A 38 -10.08 9.74 -18.96
CA GLU A 38 -9.51 8.45 -19.34
C GLU A 38 -8.23 8.16 -18.57
N LYS A 39 -7.32 9.15 -18.45
CA LYS A 39 -6.09 9.02 -17.66
C LYS A 39 -6.40 8.75 -16.18
N GLN A 40 -7.40 9.42 -15.61
CA GLN A 40 -7.79 9.21 -14.22
C GLN A 40 -8.37 7.79 -14.00
N GLN A 41 -9.23 7.33 -14.90
CA GLN A 41 -9.79 5.98 -14.84
C GLN A 41 -8.71 4.90 -15.01
N LEU A 42 -7.79 5.09 -15.96
CA LEU A 42 -6.66 4.19 -16.17
C LEU A 42 -5.72 4.18 -14.96
N SER A 43 -5.42 5.34 -14.37
CA SER A 43 -4.59 5.45 -13.16
C SER A 43 -5.19 4.64 -12.01
N GLN A 44 -6.50 4.76 -11.78
CA GLN A 44 -7.18 3.99 -10.72
C GLN A 44 -7.16 2.47 -10.97
N LYS A 45 -7.31 2.05 -12.23
CA LYS A 45 -7.22 0.63 -12.59
C LYS A 45 -5.81 0.08 -12.37
N VAL A 46 -4.79 0.83 -12.80
CA VAL A 46 -3.38 0.46 -12.62
C VAL A 46 -3.01 0.42 -11.13
N GLU A 47 -3.46 1.39 -10.32
CA GLU A 47 -3.21 1.39 -8.88
C GLU A 47 -3.75 0.13 -8.21
N LYS A 48 -5.02 -0.22 -8.47
CA LYS A 48 -5.61 -1.45 -7.92
C LYS A 48 -4.91 -2.71 -8.41
N ALA A 49 -4.54 -2.77 -9.69
CA ALA A 49 -3.84 -3.91 -10.27
C ALA A 49 -2.39 -4.03 -9.78
N SER A 50 -1.77 -2.94 -9.34
CA SER A 50 -0.40 -2.91 -8.82
C SER A 50 -0.27 -3.37 -7.37
N VAL A 51 -1.39 -3.58 -6.67
CA VAL A 51 -1.38 -4.06 -5.27
C VAL A 51 -0.73 -5.43 -5.19
N LEU A 52 0.17 -5.60 -4.23
CA LEU A 52 0.83 -6.89 -4.01
C LEU A 52 -0.15 -7.87 -3.36
N HIS A 53 -0.42 -8.98 -4.03
CA HIS A 53 -1.17 -10.08 -3.45
C HIS A 53 -0.23 -11.00 -2.68
N THR A 54 -0.73 -11.57 -1.58
CA THR A 54 0.05 -12.49 -0.76
C THR A 54 -0.75 -13.72 -0.39
N TYR A 55 -0.04 -14.84 -0.18
CA TYR A 55 -0.63 -16.14 0.12
C TYR A 55 0.32 -16.95 1.01
N ASN A 56 -0.06 -18.18 1.37
CA ASN A 56 0.71 -19.08 2.24
C ASN A 56 1.08 -18.47 3.61
N PHE A 57 0.15 -17.75 4.22
CA PHE A 57 0.35 -17.18 5.55
C PHE A 57 0.60 -18.25 6.60
N LYS A 58 1.73 -18.11 7.31
CA LYS A 58 2.12 -18.91 8.45
C LYS A 58 2.57 -18.01 9.58
N VAL A 59 1.70 -17.87 10.57
CA VAL A 59 1.99 -17.15 11.81
C VAL A 59 2.28 -18.15 12.92
N GLN A 60 3.42 -18.00 13.58
CA GLN A 60 3.82 -18.89 14.67
C GLN A 60 4.54 -18.14 15.78
N ALA A 61 4.21 -18.46 17.02
CA ALA A 61 5.03 -18.12 18.16
C ALA A 61 6.20 -19.10 18.29
N VAL A 62 7.37 -18.54 18.61
CA VAL A 62 8.64 -19.24 18.68
C VAL A 62 9.27 -18.99 20.04
N HIS A 63 9.67 -20.08 20.69
CA HIS A 63 10.56 -20.07 21.84
C HIS A 63 12.00 -20.23 21.34
N VAL A 64 12.89 -19.33 21.76
CA VAL A 64 14.32 -19.47 21.56
C VAL A 64 14.90 -20.05 22.84
N THR A 65 15.44 -21.27 22.75
CA THR A 65 16.07 -21.96 23.89
C THR A 65 17.40 -21.28 24.27
N GLY A 66 17.94 -21.59 25.46
CA GLY A 66 19.24 -21.04 25.89
C GLY A 66 20.40 -21.33 24.92
N GLY A 67 20.33 -22.41 24.15
CA GLY A 67 21.29 -22.72 23.07
C GLY A 67 20.96 -22.09 21.71
N GLY A 68 20.07 -21.10 21.64
CA GLY A 68 19.71 -20.38 20.40
C GLY A 68 18.76 -21.11 19.45
N ARG A 69 18.40 -22.37 19.73
CA ARG A 69 17.48 -23.14 18.86
C ARG A 69 16.06 -22.62 18.95
N GLU A 70 15.41 -22.47 17.80
CA GLU A 70 14.00 -22.09 17.65
C GLU A 70 13.07 -23.30 17.75
N ARG A 71 12.03 -23.20 18.59
CA ARG A 71 10.97 -24.21 18.72
C ARG A 71 9.61 -23.52 18.68
N LYS A 72 8.65 -24.08 17.93
CA LYS A 72 7.26 -23.60 17.94
C LYS A 72 6.68 -23.74 19.34
N THR A 73 5.96 -22.74 19.82
CA THR A 73 5.22 -22.79 21.08
C THR A 73 3.92 -22.02 20.96
N ASP A 74 2.91 -22.44 21.71
CA ASP A 74 1.66 -21.71 21.94
C ASP A 74 1.64 -21.09 23.35
N LYS A 75 2.53 -21.51 24.26
CA LYS A 75 2.57 -21.04 25.64
C LYS A 75 3.07 -19.61 25.72
N VAL A 76 2.22 -18.68 26.13
CA VAL A 76 2.50 -17.23 26.26
C VAL A 76 3.83 -16.97 26.98
N ARG A 77 4.04 -17.64 28.12
CA ARG A 77 5.24 -17.49 28.94
C ARG A 77 6.54 -17.87 28.22
N ARG A 78 6.49 -18.77 27.23
CA ARG A 78 7.67 -19.26 26.49
C ARG A 78 7.93 -18.49 25.20
N VAL A 79 7.00 -17.66 24.74
CA VAL A 79 7.17 -16.92 23.49
C VAL A 79 8.35 -15.96 23.61
N SER A 80 9.34 -16.14 22.74
CA SER A 80 10.48 -15.25 22.56
C SER A 80 10.28 -14.32 21.35
N LYS A 81 9.59 -14.79 20.30
CA LYS A 81 9.22 -13.98 19.14
C LYS A 81 7.97 -14.54 18.45
N ILE A 82 7.28 -13.70 17.69
CA ILE A 82 6.22 -14.10 16.76
C ILE A 82 6.77 -13.94 15.34
N LYS A 83 6.74 -15.01 14.57
CA LYS A 83 7.21 -15.05 13.18
C LYS A 83 6.00 -15.12 12.24
N VAL A 84 5.93 -14.18 11.32
CA VAL A 84 4.89 -14.06 10.29
C VAL A 84 5.58 -14.31 8.95
N CYS A 85 5.31 -15.46 8.34
CA CYS A 85 5.83 -15.81 7.02
C CYS A 85 4.69 -15.88 6.01
N PHE A 86 4.94 -15.46 4.78
CA PHE A 86 4.00 -15.51 3.67
C PHE A 86 4.77 -15.36 2.35
N THR A 87 4.10 -15.65 1.25
CA THR A 87 4.64 -15.47 -0.10
C THR A 87 3.97 -14.26 -0.74
N VAL A 88 4.77 -13.33 -1.28
CA VAL A 88 4.27 -12.29 -2.20
C VAL A 88 4.17 -12.91 -3.57
N ALA A 89 3.01 -12.78 -4.22
CA ALA A 89 2.79 -13.27 -5.57
C ALA A 89 3.52 -12.41 -6.61
N SER A 90 3.87 -13.00 -7.74
CA SER A 90 4.31 -12.25 -8.90
C SER A 90 3.21 -11.29 -9.38
N ASN A 91 3.59 -10.10 -9.80
CA ASN A 91 2.69 -9.08 -10.30
C ASN A 91 3.45 -8.23 -11.32
N ALA A 92 3.11 -8.36 -12.59
CA ALA A 92 3.74 -7.64 -13.70
C ALA A 92 3.32 -6.16 -13.79
N VAL A 93 2.22 -5.77 -13.13
CA VAL A 93 1.70 -4.39 -13.12
C VAL A 93 2.32 -3.59 -11.97
N ALA A 94 2.72 -4.25 -10.89
CA ALA A 94 3.42 -3.61 -9.79
C ALA A 94 4.78 -3.06 -10.23
N LYS A 95 5.21 -1.92 -9.68
CA LYS A 95 6.58 -1.41 -9.91
C LYS A 95 7.60 -2.25 -9.15
N ALA A 96 8.66 -2.69 -9.82
CA ALA A 96 9.82 -3.31 -9.18
C ALA A 96 10.56 -2.32 -8.24
N GLY A 97 11.35 -2.88 -7.34
CA GLY A 97 12.27 -2.16 -6.46
C GLY A 97 11.97 -2.32 -4.97
N ASN A 98 12.55 -1.43 -4.17
CA ASN A 98 12.47 -1.51 -2.72
C ASN A 98 11.05 -1.19 -2.22
N ARG A 99 10.49 -2.11 -1.45
CA ARG A 99 9.18 -1.98 -0.78
C ARG A 99 9.34 -2.21 0.71
N THR A 100 8.49 -1.56 1.50
CA THR A 100 8.44 -1.78 2.95
C THR A 100 7.16 -2.50 3.31
N ILE A 101 7.31 -3.68 3.89
CA ILE A 101 6.23 -4.45 4.48
C ILE A 101 6.11 -4.08 5.95
N TYR A 102 4.91 -3.70 6.37
CA TYR A 102 4.57 -3.48 7.77
C TYR A 102 3.68 -4.61 8.28
N VAL A 103 3.98 -5.09 9.49
CA VAL A 103 3.19 -6.10 10.18
C VAL A 103 2.67 -5.49 11.47
N ARG A 104 1.36 -5.59 11.69
CA ARG A 104 0.68 -5.12 12.89
C ARG A 104 0.04 -6.32 13.59
N ILE A 105 0.39 -6.53 14.85
CA ILE A 105 -0.13 -7.64 15.66
C ILE A 105 -0.98 -7.06 16.79
N ALA A 106 -2.29 -7.32 16.74
CA ALA A 106 -3.23 -6.97 17.79
C ALA A 106 -3.37 -8.14 18.79
N ARG A 107 -3.25 -7.82 20.08
CA ARG A 107 -3.52 -8.72 21.21
C ARG A 107 -5.03 -8.99 21.36
N PRO A 108 -5.40 -10.00 22.15
CA PRO A 108 -6.80 -10.27 22.51
C PRO A 108 -7.52 -9.07 23.14
N ASP A 109 -6.80 -8.22 23.87
CA ASP A 109 -7.32 -6.99 24.47
C ASP A 109 -7.24 -5.75 23.54
N LYS A 110 -7.11 -5.99 22.22
CA LYS A 110 -7.03 -4.97 21.15
C LYS A 110 -5.82 -4.04 21.21
N LYS A 111 -4.90 -4.23 22.17
CA LYS A 111 -3.62 -3.51 22.22
C LYS A 111 -2.68 -4.01 21.13
N ILE A 112 -1.95 -3.09 20.49
CA ILE A 112 -0.98 -3.44 19.45
C ILE A 112 0.36 -3.76 20.10
N LEU A 113 1.01 -4.82 19.63
CA LEU A 113 2.35 -5.19 20.05
C LEU A 113 3.37 -4.25 19.41
N VAL A 114 3.54 -3.06 19.96
CA VAL A 114 4.42 -2.02 19.42
C VAL A 114 5.77 -2.02 20.09
N ILE A 115 6.82 -1.70 19.34
CA ILE A 115 8.17 -1.57 19.88
C ILE A 115 8.24 -0.42 20.91
N SER A 116 7.58 0.70 20.63
CA SER A 116 7.49 1.90 21.47
C SER A 116 6.37 2.79 20.91
N ASP A 117 5.84 3.68 21.74
CA ASP A 117 4.81 4.65 21.34
C ASP A 117 5.33 5.84 20.52
N SER A 118 6.65 5.93 20.31
CA SER A 118 7.25 6.96 19.47
C SER A 118 6.77 6.87 18.02
N GLU A 119 6.60 8.03 17.37
CA GLU A 119 6.23 8.13 15.95
C GLU A 119 7.17 7.35 15.00
N LYS A 120 8.42 7.12 15.41
CA LYS A 120 9.39 6.30 14.67
C LYS A 120 8.90 4.86 14.41
N TYR A 121 7.99 4.35 15.23
CA TYR A 121 7.41 3.01 15.10
C TYR A 121 6.00 3.04 14.51
N SER A 122 5.73 4.06 13.70
CA SER A 122 4.50 4.23 12.97
C SER A 122 4.72 4.36 11.46
N PHE A 123 3.65 4.23 10.70
CA PHE A 123 3.59 4.46 9.27
C PHE A 123 2.26 5.15 8.92
N MET A 124 2.21 5.79 7.75
CA MET A 124 0.99 6.38 7.24
C MET A 124 0.19 5.34 6.47
N PHE A 125 -1.09 5.19 6.79
CA PHE A 125 -2.03 4.32 6.12
C PHE A 125 -3.33 5.08 5.91
N ASN A 126 -3.68 5.34 4.65
CA ASN A 126 -4.90 6.08 4.27
C ASN A 126 -5.05 7.41 5.03
N GLY A 127 -3.97 8.18 5.13
CA GLY A 127 -3.92 9.47 5.82
C GLY A 127 -3.90 9.40 7.35
N LYS A 128 -3.95 8.20 7.94
CA LYS A 128 -3.87 7.99 9.39
C LYS A 128 -2.52 7.41 9.78
N ARG A 129 -1.97 7.86 10.91
CA ARG A 129 -0.76 7.30 11.48
C ARG A 129 -1.10 6.03 12.27
N LEU A 130 -0.55 4.90 11.86
CA LEU A 130 -0.72 3.61 12.53
C LEU A 130 0.61 3.11 13.07
N GLN A 131 0.61 2.55 14.27
CA GLN A 131 1.78 1.85 14.80
C GLN A 131 1.91 0.45 14.18
N TYR A 132 3.16 0.00 13.99
CA TYR A 132 3.48 -1.35 13.53
C TYR A 132 4.19 -2.16 14.62
N SER A 133 4.09 -3.47 14.51
CA SER A 133 4.80 -4.42 15.38
C SER A 133 6.18 -4.75 14.85
N ALA A 134 6.28 -5.01 13.55
CA ALA A 134 7.54 -5.25 12.87
C ALA A 134 7.46 -4.71 11.44
N LYS A 135 8.61 -4.39 10.86
CA LYS A 135 8.70 -4.05 9.44
C LYS A 135 9.82 -4.85 8.78
N LYS A 136 9.73 -5.00 7.47
CA LYS A 136 10.81 -5.55 6.64
C LYS A 136 10.85 -4.83 5.31
N GLU A 137 12.04 -4.42 4.91
CA GLU A 137 12.30 -3.91 3.57
C GLU A 137 12.64 -5.09 2.65
N ILE A 138 12.06 -5.10 1.46
CA ILE A 138 12.26 -6.13 0.43
C ILE A 138 12.62 -5.45 -0.87
N ASN A 139 13.46 -6.10 -1.68
CA ASN A 139 13.62 -5.75 -3.09
C ASN A 139 12.70 -6.66 -3.90
N TYR A 140 11.62 -6.10 -4.44
CA TYR A 140 10.61 -6.85 -5.18
C TYR A 140 10.86 -6.73 -6.69
N GLU A 141 11.10 -7.84 -7.37
CA GLU A 141 11.48 -7.88 -8.79
C GLU A 141 10.35 -8.44 -9.67
N ASN A 142 9.09 -8.14 -9.32
CA ASN A 142 7.89 -8.65 -9.99
C ASN A 142 7.68 -10.17 -9.94
N GLN A 143 8.57 -10.90 -9.28
CA GLN A 143 8.53 -12.35 -9.09
C GLN A 143 8.00 -12.72 -7.71
N ALA A 144 7.50 -13.95 -7.59
CA ALA A 144 7.06 -14.45 -6.31
C ALA A 144 8.23 -14.58 -5.33
N MET A 145 8.05 -14.15 -4.08
CA MET A 145 9.11 -14.21 -3.07
C MET A 145 8.56 -14.55 -1.69
N ASP A 146 9.29 -15.38 -0.96
CA ASP A 146 8.98 -15.73 0.42
C ASP A 146 9.54 -14.71 1.40
N ILE A 147 8.67 -14.23 2.29
CA ILE A 147 8.99 -13.21 3.28
C ILE A 147 8.65 -13.75 4.65
N CYS A 148 9.62 -13.66 5.56
CA CYS A 148 9.37 -13.78 7.00
C CYS A 148 9.72 -12.48 7.70
N VAL A 149 8.80 -12.00 8.53
CA VAL A 149 8.96 -10.86 9.44
C VAL A 149 8.82 -11.38 10.86
N SER A 150 9.70 -10.96 11.76
CA SER A 150 9.67 -11.40 13.16
C SER A 150 9.48 -10.21 14.09
N TRP A 151 8.50 -10.32 14.99
CA TRP A 151 8.37 -9.46 16.15
C TRP A 151 9.10 -10.11 17.34
N PRO A 152 10.22 -9.55 17.81
CA PRO A 152 10.89 -10.03 19.02
C PRO A 152 10.16 -9.54 20.26
N ARG A 153 9.91 -10.43 21.23
CA ARG A 153 9.33 -10.05 22.51
C ARG A 153 10.36 -9.28 23.32
N ARG A 154 9.94 -8.15 23.90
CA ARG A 154 10.72 -7.34 24.84
C ARG A 154 10.24 -7.57 26.27
N SER A 155 11.10 -7.29 27.25
CA SER A 155 10.76 -7.39 28.68
C SER A 155 9.60 -6.47 29.09
N THR A 156 9.47 -5.32 28.44
CA THR A 156 8.40 -4.35 28.67
C THR A 156 7.06 -4.77 28.05
N GLN A 157 7.03 -5.83 27.24
CA GLN A 157 5.85 -6.27 26.51
C GLN A 157 5.26 -7.52 27.15
N GLU A 158 4.10 -7.33 27.75
CA GLU A 158 3.27 -8.43 28.22
C GLU A 158 2.57 -9.11 27.04
N LEU A 159 2.49 -10.44 27.07
CA LEU A 159 1.64 -11.24 26.20
C LEU A 159 0.53 -11.86 27.05
N LYS A 160 -0.66 -12.02 26.47
CA LYS A 160 -1.84 -12.58 27.14
C LYS A 160 -2.31 -13.82 26.39
N PRO A 161 -2.87 -14.83 27.07
CA PRO A 161 -3.55 -15.92 26.39
C PRO A 161 -4.71 -15.40 25.55
N GLY A 162 -4.95 -16.01 24.40
CA GLY A 162 -6.07 -15.68 23.51
C GLY A 162 -5.68 -15.57 22.04
N LEU A 163 -6.63 -15.06 21.25
CA LEU A 163 -6.50 -14.86 19.81
C LEU A 163 -5.83 -13.52 19.49
N TYR A 164 -4.75 -13.60 18.71
CA TYR A 164 -4.05 -12.47 18.15
C TYR A 164 -4.42 -12.33 16.68
N HIS A 165 -4.62 -11.08 16.25
CA HIS A 165 -4.85 -10.74 14.84
C HIS A 165 -3.58 -10.13 14.25
N VAL A 166 -3.21 -10.57 13.05
CA VAL A 166 -2.04 -10.10 12.32
C VAL A 166 -2.52 -9.50 11.02
N ASP A 167 -2.24 -8.23 10.81
CA ASP A 167 -2.46 -7.52 9.56
C ASP A 167 -1.11 -7.20 8.91
N VAL A 168 -1.02 -7.39 7.60
CA VAL A 168 0.17 -7.08 6.80
C VAL A 168 -0.17 -6.02 5.77
N PHE A 169 0.68 -5.00 5.68
CA PHE A 169 0.49 -3.82 4.85
C PHE A 169 1.68 -3.57 3.92
N GLU A 170 1.37 -3.04 2.74
CA GLU A 170 2.33 -2.38 1.85
C GLU A 170 1.68 -1.09 1.32
N GLY A 171 2.39 0.02 1.48
CA GLY A 171 1.83 1.36 1.22
C GLY A 171 0.50 1.59 1.96
N ASN A 172 -0.55 1.85 1.20
CA ASN A 172 -1.91 2.13 1.67
C ASN A 172 -2.86 0.91 1.56
N TYR A 173 -2.32 -0.29 1.34
CA TYR A 173 -3.10 -1.50 1.15
C TYR A 173 -2.82 -2.52 2.24
N THR A 174 -3.89 -3.13 2.76
CA THR A 174 -3.78 -4.38 3.53
C THR A 174 -3.61 -5.51 2.54
N ILE A 175 -2.44 -6.15 2.55
CA ILE A 175 -2.09 -7.19 1.57
C ILE A 175 -2.32 -8.60 2.11
N GLY A 176 -2.55 -8.75 3.41
CA GLY A 176 -2.99 -10.02 4.00
C GLY A 176 -3.29 -9.95 5.49
N GLN A 177 -4.01 -10.98 5.96
CA GLN A 177 -4.46 -11.10 7.34
C GLN A 177 -4.29 -12.55 7.81
N ALA A 178 -3.94 -12.72 9.07
CA ALA A 178 -3.80 -14.02 9.70
C ALA A 178 -4.09 -13.94 11.19
N THR A 179 -4.20 -15.10 11.84
CA THR A 179 -4.44 -15.19 13.28
C THR A 179 -3.46 -16.13 13.96
N LEU A 180 -3.26 -15.93 15.26
CA LEU A 180 -2.43 -16.77 16.11
C LEU A 180 -3.08 -16.90 17.48
N THR A 181 -3.25 -18.12 17.97
CA THR A 181 -3.74 -18.35 19.34
C THR A 181 -2.58 -18.68 20.27
N LEU A 182 -2.49 -17.97 21.39
CA LEU A 182 -1.58 -18.28 22.49
C LEU A 182 -2.36 -18.78 23.72
N ARG A 183 -1.73 -19.65 24.52
CA ARG A 183 -2.29 -20.26 25.73
C ARG A 183 -1.45 -19.93 26.96
#